data_AF-A0A3D0YQG6-F1
#
_entry.id   AF-A0A3D0YQG6-F1
#
_cell.length_a   1.000
_cell.length_b   1.000
_cell.length_c   1.000
_cell.angle_alpha   90.00
_cell.angle_beta   90.00
_cell.angle_gamma   90.00
#
_symmetry.space_group_name_H-M   'P 1'
#
loop_
_entity.id
_entity.type
_entity.pdbx_description
1 polymer ?
#
loop_
_entity_poly.entity_id
_entity_poly.type
_entity_poly.pdbx_seq_one_letter_code
_entity_poly.pdbx_strand_id
1 'polypeptide(L)'
;RHEDELSKQVTELKLSFIALRDGLLRGGDQAILNAVKNAEVLDKRNKRIETAVHSMAASLREYLRTAVAADPDARVHLETSMRELDAALGLRQKPRPQMAHGNLQHAKIVSIDPESGVLVVNAGATQSVNRGMTFDIMRGNRKVAEAIVADTRTDFSGLLPISQSNPEEQIRIGDVATVKTSQR
;
A
#
# COMPACT_ATOMS: atom_id res chain seq x y z
N ARG A 1 -37.40 14.96 -29.14
CA ARG A 1 -36.70 13.68 -28.83
C ARG A 1 -35.18 13.84 -28.91
N HIS A 2 -34.56 14.08 -30.08
CA HIS A 2 -33.09 14.27 -30.15
C HIS A 2 -32.61 15.60 -29.54
N GLU A 3 -33.42 16.66 -29.67
CA GLU A 3 -33.11 18.00 -29.14
C GLU A 3 -33.21 18.07 -27.60
N ASP A 4 -34.16 17.35 -27.00
CA ASP A 4 -34.31 17.25 -25.54
C ASP A 4 -33.14 16.49 -24.89
N GLU A 5 -32.59 15.51 -25.61
CA GLU A 5 -31.47 14.69 -25.16
C GLU A 5 -30.15 15.45 -25.25
N LEU A 6 -29.96 16.22 -26.32
CA LEU A 6 -28.86 17.18 -26.43
C LEU A 6 -28.95 18.27 -25.35
N SER A 7 -30.15 18.78 -25.07
CA SER A 7 -30.33 19.80 -24.03
C SER A 7 -30.07 19.26 -22.62
N LYS A 8 -30.36 17.97 -22.37
CA LYS A 8 -29.97 17.30 -21.12
C LYS A 8 -28.46 17.12 -21.01
N GLN A 9 -27.80 16.65 -22.07
CA GLN A 9 -26.35 16.47 -22.10
C GLN A 9 -25.61 17.81 -21.91
N VAL A 10 -26.10 18.89 -22.51
CA VAL A 10 -25.53 20.24 -22.33
C VAL A 10 -25.75 20.75 -20.90
N THR A 11 -26.90 20.44 -20.29
CA THR A 11 -27.18 20.80 -18.89
C THR A 11 -26.28 20.02 -17.93
N GLU A 12 -26.10 18.74 -18.17
CA GLU A 12 -25.22 17.86 -17.40
C GLU A 12 -23.76 18.33 -17.53
N LEU A 13 -23.30 18.64 -18.74
CA LEU A 13 -21.95 19.18 -18.97
C LEU A 13 -21.73 20.52 -18.25
N LYS A 14 -22.74 21.40 -18.23
CA LYS A 14 -22.69 22.68 -17.48
C LYS A 14 -22.64 22.45 -15.98
N LEU A 15 -23.39 21.48 -15.45
CA LEU A 15 -23.36 21.11 -14.03
C LEU A 15 -22.01 20.50 -13.64
N SER A 16 -21.44 19.62 -14.47
CA SER A 16 -20.09 19.07 -14.29
C SER A 16 -19.03 20.17 -14.30
N PHE A 17 -19.13 21.14 -15.21
CA PHE A 17 -18.22 22.28 -15.26
C PHE A 17 -18.36 23.22 -14.06
N ILE A 18 -19.57 23.42 -13.54
CA ILE A 18 -19.79 24.22 -12.32
C ILE A 18 -19.20 23.51 -11.10
N ALA A 19 -19.38 22.18 -10.98
CA ALA A 19 -18.80 21.38 -9.91
C ALA A 19 -17.26 21.35 -9.98
N LEU A 20 -16.70 21.21 -11.19
CA LEU A 20 -15.25 21.26 -11.42
C LEU A 20 -14.67 22.65 -11.13
N ARG A 21 -15.38 23.71 -11.52
CA ARG A 21 -15.01 25.10 -11.26
C ARG A 21 -15.10 25.44 -9.77
N ASP A 22 -16.10 24.94 -9.05
CA ASP A 22 -16.22 25.15 -7.59
C ASP A 22 -15.12 24.38 -6.82
N GLY A 23 -14.81 23.15 -7.27
CA GLY A 23 -13.69 22.36 -6.77
C GLY A 23 -12.32 23.03 -7.02
N LEU A 24 -12.14 23.67 -8.18
CA LEU A 24 -10.89 24.35 -8.56
C LEU A 24 -10.74 25.76 -7.95
N LEU A 25 -11.84 26.50 -7.70
CA LEU A 25 -11.76 27.90 -7.27
C LEU A 25 -11.96 28.11 -5.76
N ARG A 26 -12.48 27.14 -4.99
CA ARG A 26 -12.75 27.32 -3.56
C ARG A 26 -12.35 26.19 -2.61
N GLY A 27 -11.91 25.02 -3.06
CA GLY A 27 -11.95 23.84 -2.16
C GLY A 27 -10.90 22.75 -2.27
N GLY A 28 -10.08 22.65 -3.33
CA GLY A 28 -9.08 21.56 -3.44
C GLY A 28 -8.13 21.49 -2.24
N ASP A 29 -7.45 22.59 -1.94
CA ASP A 29 -6.46 22.65 -0.86
C ASP A 29 -7.11 22.53 0.52
N GLN A 30 -8.30 23.09 0.70
CA GLN A 30 -8.99 23.04 1.99
C GLN A 30 -9.60 21.65 2.26
N ALA A 31 -10.12 20.98 1.24
CA ALA A 31 -10.60 19.61 1.33
C ALA A 31 -9.46 18.64 1.61
N ILE A 32 -8.33 18.78 0.91
CA ILE A 32 -7.11 18.01 1.16
C ILE A 32 -6.58 18.28 2.57
N LEU A 33 -6.49 19.55 2.98
CA LEU A 33 -6.03 19.93 4.32
C LEU A 33 -6.93 19.35 5.42
N ASN A 34 -8.25 19.38 5.23
CA ASN A 34 -9.20 18.79 6.16
C ASN A 34 -9.08 17.27 6.20
N ALA A 35 -8.89 16.60 5.05
CA ALA A 35 -8.67 15.16 4.98
C ALA A 35 -7.38 14.75 5.70
N VAL A 36 -6.28 15.50 5.50
CA VAL A 36 -5.00 15.28 6.19
C VAL A 36 -5.15 15.46 7.69
N LYS A 37 -5.80 16.54 8.14
CA LYS A 37 -6.08 16.76 9.58
C LYS A 37 -6.91 15.63 10.18
N ASN A 38 -7.94 15.16 9.48
CA ASN A 38 -8.76 14.05 9.94
C ASN A 38 -7.94 12.74 10.01
N ALA A 39 -7.10 12.48 9.01
CA ALA A 39 -6.20 11.34 9.01
C ALA A 39 -5.22 11.37 10.19
N GLU A 40 -4.63 12.53 10.50
CA GLU A 40 -3.74 12.68 11.67
C GLU A 40 -4.45 12.44 12.99
N VAL A 41 -5.68 12.93 13.14
CA VAL A 41 -6.49 12.72 14.35
C VAL A 41 -6.84 11.24 14.51
N LEU A 42 -7.21 10.57 13.42
CA LEU A 42 -7.50 9.13 13.41
C LEU A 42 -6.24 8.31 13.71
N ASP A 43 -5.10 8.62 13.11
CA ASP A 43 -3.80 7.97 13.39
C ASP A 43 -3.41 8.09 14.86
N LYS A 44 -3.51 9.30 15.45
CA LYS A 44 -3.27 9.51 16.89
C LYS A 44 -4.22 8.71 17.77
N ARG A 45 -5.50 8.60 17.38
CA ARG A 45 -6.50 7.81 18.12
C ARG A 45 -6.19 6.32 18.02
N ASN A 46 -5.84 5.82 16.84
CA ASN A 46 -5.47 4.43 16.62
C ASN A 46 -4.23 4.07 17.45
N LYS A 47 -3.16 4.87 17.41
CA LYS A 47 -1.96 4.64 18.24
C LYS A 47 -2.25 4.57 19.74
N ARG A 48 -3.16 5.42 20.24
CA ARG A 48 -3.61 5.36 21.65
C ARG A 48 -4.38 4.08 21.95
N ILE A 49 -5.27 3.66 21.05
CA ILE A 49 -6.02 2.40 21.18
C ILE A 49 -5.06 1.22 21.14
N GLU A 50 -4.12 1.17 20.19
CA GLU A 50 -3.10 0.14 20.07
C GLU A 50 -2.30 0.01 21.38
N THR A 51 -1.86 1.13 21.95
CA THR A 51 -1.11 1.15 23.22
C THR A 51 -1.96 0.64 24.39
N ALA A 52 -3.19 1.13 24.52
CA ALA A 52 -4.10 0.74 25.60
C ALA A 52 -4.45 -0.75 25.53
N VAL A 53 -4.74 -1.25 24.33
CA VAL A 53 -5.10 -2.64 24.09
C VAL A 53 -3.90 -3.57 24.27
N HIS A 54 -2.70 -3.15 23.86
CA HIS A 54 -1.47 -3.90 24.13
C HIS A 54 -1.19 -4.00 25.63
N SER A 55 -1.32 -2.89 26.37
CA SER A 55 -1.16 -2.89 27.83
C SER A 55 -2.20 -3.79 28.51
N MET A 56 -3.46 -3.75 28.06
CA MET A 56 -4.51 -4.63 28.58
C MET A 56 -4.19 -6.11 28.32
N ALA A 57 -3.72 -6.44 27.12
CA ALA A 57 -3.31 -7.81 26.79
C ALA A 57 -2.12 -8.29 27.64
N ALA A 58 -1.16 -7.41 27.93
CA ALA A 58 -0.05 -7.73 28.84
C ALA A 58 -0.54 -8.02 30.27
N SER A 59 -1.39 -7.16 30.84
CA SER A 59 -1.98 -7.38 32.17
C SER A 59 -2.81 -8.67 32.24
N LEU A 60 -3.55 -8.99 31.18
CA LEU A 60 -4.36 -10.20 31.12
C LEU A 60 -3.50 -11.48 31.05
N ARG A 61 -2.37 -11.46 30.34
CA ARG A 61 -1.38 -12.56 30.35
C ARG A 61 -0.80 -12.79 31.73
N GLU A 62 -0.46 -11.73 32.44
CA GLU A 62 0.08 -11.83 33.80
C GLU A 62 -0.96 -12.41 34.77
N TYR A 63 -2.22 -11.98 34.63
CA TYR A 63 -3.33 -12.57 35.36
C TYR A 63 -3.49 -14.07 35.05
N LEU A 64 -3.51 -14.47 33.77
CA LEU A 64 -3.66 -15.87 33.36
C LEU A 64 -2.50 -16.78 33.81
N ARG A 65 -1.30 -16.24 34.06
CA ARG A 65 -0.18 -17.01 34.64
C ARG A 65 -0.43 -17.42 36.08
N THR A 66 -1.17 -16.61 36.84
CA THR A 66 -1.44 -16.82 38.28
C THR A 66 -2.82 -17.42 38.51
N ALA A 67 -3.73 -17.27 37.55
CA ALA A 67 -5.07 -17.84 37.62
C ALA A 67 -5.08 -19.35 37.36
N VAL A 68 -5.58 -20.12 38.34
CA VAL A 68 -6.01 -21.51 38.12
C VAL A 68 -7.40 -21.44 37.46
N ALA A 69 -7.44 -21.50 36.13
CA ALA A 69 -8.71 -21.45 35.39
C ALA A 69 -9.53 -22.72 35.66
N ALA A 70 -10.76 -22.56 36.16
CA ALA A 70 -11.71 -23.65 36.35
C ALA A 70 -12.23 -24.23 35.01
N ASP A 71 -12.16 -23.44 33.94
CA ASP A 71 -12.56 -23.81 32.58
C ASP A 71 -11.35 -23.71 31.61
N PRO A 72 -10.77 -24.85 31.19
CA PRO A 72 -9.70 -24.90 30.21
C PRO A 72 -10.06 -24.31 28.85
N ASP A 73 -11.31 -24.44 28.40
CA ASP A 73 -11.74 -23.99 27.08
C ASP A 73 -11.85 -22.46 27.03
N ALA A 74 -12.36 -21.85 28.10
CA ALA A 74 -12.39 -20.39 28.24
C ALA A 74 -10.98 -19.78 28.18
N ARG A 75 -9.98 -20.45 28.77
CA ARG A 75 -8.58 -20.01 28.71
C ARG A 75 -8.02 -20.08 27.29
N VAL A 76 -8.24 -21.20 26.59
CA VAL A 76 -7.78 -21.37 25.20
C VAL A 76 -8.42 -20.33 24.27
N HIS A 77 -9.71 -20.04 24.46
CA HIS A 77 -10.40 -19.01 23.69
C HIS A 77 -9.80 -17.62 23.92
N LEU A 78 -9.56 -17.25 25.18
CA LEU A 78 -8.91 -16.00 25.55
C LEU A 78 -7.51 -15.85 24.93
N GLU A 79 -6.66 -16.87 25.07
CA GLU A 79 -5.32 -16.86 24.48
C GLU A 79 -5.35 -16.78 22.95
N THR A 80 -6.38 -17.32 22.31
CA THR A 80 -6.59 -17.23 20.86
C THR A 80 -7.00 -15.82 20.42
N SER A 81 -7.99 -15.21 21.09
CA SER A 81 -8.40 -13.83 20.84
C SER A 81 -7.24 -12.85 21.04
N MET A 82 -6.38 -13.08 22.04
CA MET A 82 -5.17 -12.28 22.26
C MET A 82 -4.15 -12.44 21.12
N ARG A 83 -4.00 -13.66 20.57
CA ARG A 83 -3.14 -13.91 19.41
C ARG A 83 -3.67 -13.26 18.14
N GLU A 84 -4.99 -13.19 17.95
CA GLU A 84 -5.64 -12.50 16.83
C GLU A 84 -5.47 -10.99 16.96
N LEU A 85 -5.63 -10.47 18.17
CA LEU A 85 -5.41 -9.06 18.48
C LEU A 85 -3.97 -8.63 18.17
N ASP A 86 -2.95 -9.41 18.56
CA ASP A 86 -1.55 -9.12 18.20
C ASP A 86 -1.34 -9.12 16.67
N ALA A 87 -2.11 -9.90 15.91
CA ALA A 87 -2.06 -9.92 14.45
C ALA A 87 -2.65 -8.63 13.86
N ALA A 88 -3.80 -8.20 14.38
CA ALA A 88 -4.50 -6.99 13.95
C ALA A 88 -3.69 -5.72 14.26
N LEU A 89 -2.98 -5.70 15.40
CA LEU A 89 -2.09 -4.62 15.80
C LEU A 89 -0.75 -4.60 15.04
N GLY A 90 -0.49 -5.57 14.15
CA GLY A 90 0.80 -5.70 13.47
C GLY A 90 1.97 -6.03 14.40
N LEU A 91 1.69 -6.42 15.65
CA LEU A 91 2.67 -6.81 16.68
C LEU A 91 3.12 -8.25 16.52
N ARG A 92 2.35 -9.07 15.80
CA ARG A 92 2.94 -10.21 15.11
C ARG A 92 4.02 -9.62 14.21
N GLN A 93 5.27 -9.84 14.60
CA GLN A 93 6.30 -10.12 13.62
C GLN A 93 5.76 -11.29 12.81
N LYS A 94 4.93 -11.01 11.78
CA LYS A 94 4.88 -11.86 10.61
C LYS A 94 6.36 -12.11 10.34
N PRO A 95 6.84 -13.36 10.31
CA PRO A 95 8.14 -13.62 9.71
C PRO A 95 8.08 -12.80 8.45
N ARG A 96 8.92 -11.75 8.33
CA ARG A 96 8.97 -10.99 7.08
C ARG A 96 9.04 -12.09 6.04
N PRO A 97 8.09 -12.16 5.08
CA PRO A 97 8.18 -13.18 4.07
C PRO A 97 9.63 -13.14 3.63
N GLN A 98 10.35 -14.26 3.76
CA GLN A 98 11.72 -14.35 3.31
C GLN A 98 11.60 -14.20 1.79
N MET A 99 11.42 -12.96 1.36
CA MET A 99 11.48 -12.57 -0.02
C MET A 99 12.93 -12.85 -0.34
N ALA A 100 13.17 -13.88 -1.15
CA ALA A 100 14.49 -14.10 -1.71
C ALA A 100 14.94 -12.74 -2.27
N HIS A 101 15.96 -12.14 -1.66
CA HIS A 101 16.35 -10.78 -2.00
C HIS A 101 16.80 -10.77 -3.46
N GLY A 102 16.11 -9.99 -4.28
CA GLY A 102 16.56 -9.70 -5.64
C GLY A 102 17.74 -8.74 -5.59
N ASN A 103 18.63 -8.79 -6.57
CA ASN A 103 19.65 -7.75 -6.75
C ASN A 103 19.18 -6.74 -7.80
N LEU A 104 19.89 -5.62 -7.98
CA LEU A 104 19.53 -4.58 -8.95
C LEU A 104 19.30 -5.09 -10.38
N GLN A 105 19.87 -6.24 -10.75
CA GLN A 105 19.74 -6.80 -12.10
C GLN A 105 18.63 -7.85 -12.21
N HIS A 106 18.26 -8.50 -11.10
CA HIS A 106 17.34 -9.64 -11.03
C HIS A 106 16.32 -9.49 -9.91
N ALA A 107 15.78 -8.28 -9.74
CA ALA A 107 14.68 -8.07 -8.81
C ALA A 107 13.37 -8.56 -9.45
N LYS A 108 12.36 -8.89 -8.65
CA LYS A 108 11.08 -9.46 -9.10
C LYS A 108 9.93 -8.66 -8.54
N ILE A 109 8.90 -8.49 -9.37
CA ILE A 109 7.61 -7.97 -8.93
C ILE A 109 6.95 -9.01 -8.03
N VAL A 110 6.75 -8.66 -6.76
CA VAL A 110 6.17 -9.54 -5.75
C VAL A 110 4.73 -9.18 -5.40
N SER A 111 4.31 -7.95 -5.69
CA SER A 111 2.94 -7.49 -5.50
C SER A 111 2.61 -6.38 -6.48
N ILE A 112 1.33 -6.26 -6.81
CA ILE A 112 0.76 -5.18 -7.62
C ILE A 112 -0.48 -4.69 -6.88
N ASP A 113 -0.51 -3.40 -6.56
CA ASP A 113 -1.68 -2.77 -5.98
C ASP A 113 -2.63 -2.27 -7.10
N PRO A 114 -3.84 -2.84 -7.24
CA PRO A 114 -4.71 -2.55 -8.38
C PRO A 114 -5.38 -1.17 -8.29
N GLU A 115 -5.49 -0.58 -7.10
CA GLU A 115 -6.12 0.74 -6.91
C GLU A 115 -5.15 1.88 -7.24
N SER A 116 -3.90 1.76 -6.80
CA SER A 116 -2.87 2.80 -6.98
C SER A 116 -1.94 2.55 -8.17
N GLY A 117 -1.91 1.34 -8.73
CA GLY A 117 -0.99 0.95 -9.80
C GLY A 117 0.47 0.79 -9.34
N VAL A 118 0.71 0.79 -8.02
CA VAL A 118 2.06 0.63 -7.46
C VAL A 118 2.50 -0.83 -7.60
N LEU A 119 3.71 -1.02 -8.12
CA LEU A 119 4.37 -2.33 -8.16
C LEU A 119 5.33 -2.43 -6.98
N VAL A 120 5.36 -3.59 -6.31
CA VAL A 120 6.32 -3.86 -5.24
C VAL A 120 7.39 -4.79 -5.77
N VAL A 121 8.65 -4.40 -5.61
CA VAL A 121 9.82 -5.19 -6.00
C VAL A 121 10.61 -5.65 -4.77
N ASN A 122 11.11 -6.89 -4.80
CA ASN A 122 11.92 -7.50 -3.72
C ASN A 122 13.39 -7.01 -3.68
N ALA A 123 13.63 -5.74 -3.97
CA ALA A 123 14.92 -5.08 -3.83
C ALA A 123 14.69 -3.70 -3.21
N GLY A 124 15.47 -3.37 -2.18
CA GLY A 124 15.35 -2.13 -1.41
C GLY A 124 16.70 -1.48 -1.15
N ALA A 125 16.77 -0.70 -0.07
CA ALA A 125 17.98 0.04 0.31
C ALA A 125 19.19 -0.87 0.54
N THR A 126 18.97 -2.09 1.06
CA THR A 126 20.03 -3.10 1.25
C THR A 126 20.69 -3.48 -0.07
N GLN A 127 19.98 -3.37 -1.19
CA GLN A 127 20.50 -3.63 -2.54
C GLN A 127 20.78 -2.32 -3.31
N SER A 128 20.95 -1.21 -2.58
CA SER A 128 21.26 0.11 -3.13
C SER A 128 20.21 0.66 -4.09
N VAL A 129 18.95 0.23 -3.96
CA VAL A 129 17.83 0.83 -4.69
C VAL A 129 17.55 2.22 -4.10
N ASN A 130 17.58 3.24 -4.92
CA ASN A 130 17.31 4.62 -4.50
C ASN A 130 16.07 5.18 -5.22
N ARG A 131 15.39 6.10 -4.54
CA ARG A 131 14.29 6.86 -5.13
C ARG A 131 14.75 7.56 -6.42
N GLY A 132 13.94 7.50 -7.47
CA GLY A 132 14.25 8.05 -8.78
C GLY A 132 15.06 7.13 -9.69
N MET A 133 15.57 5.99 -9.21
CA MET A 133 16.11 4.96 -10.10
C MET A 133 15.01 4.40 -11.00
N THR A 134 15.40 3.98 -12.20
CA THR A 134 14.47 3.43 -13.18
C THR A 134 14.80 1.96 -13.42
N PHE A 135 13.75 1.15 -13.53
CA PHE A 135 13.82 -0.27 -13.82
C PHE A 135 13.13 -0.57 -15.15
N ASP A 136 13.79 -1.38 -15.97
CA ASP A 136 13.16 -2.08 -17.07
C ASP A 136 12.49 -3.34 -16.51
N ILE A 137 11.19 -3.47 -16.78
CA ILE A 137 10.39 -4.63 -16.39
C ILE A 137 10.40 -5.62 -17.54
N MET A 138 10.95 -6.80 -17.29
CA MET A 138 11.26 -7.84 -18.25
C MET A 138 10.41 -9.09 -18.00
N ARG A 139 9.87 -9.66 -19.07
CA ARG A 139 9.24 -10.98 -19.08
C ARG A 139 10.04 -11.89 -19.99
N GLY A 140 10.85 -12.77 -19.40
CA GLY A 140 11.91 -13.45 -20.13
C GLY A 140 12.89 -12.43 -20.70
N ASN A 141 13.11 -12.45 -22.02
CA ASN A 141 14.03 -11.52 -22.71
C ASN A 141 13.33 -10.28 -23.29
N ARG A 142 12.04 -10.09 -23.02
CA ARG A 142 11.26 -8.97 -23.57
C ARG A 142 11.00 -7.89 -22.52
N LYS A 143 11.25 -6.63 -22.85
CA LYS A 143 10.81 -5.48 -22.06
C LYS A 143 9.30 -5.29 -22.21
N VAL A 144 8.61 -5.27 -21.08
CA VAL A 144 7.16 -5.07 -20.95
C VAL A 144 6.86 -3.62 -20.59
N ALA A 145 7.64 -3.05 -19.67
CA ALA A 145 7.42 -1.70 -19.17
C ALA A 145 8.71 -1.07 -18.64
N GLU A 146 8.62 0.22 -18.34
CA GLU A 146 9.62 0.96 -17.58
C GLU A 146 8.93 1.54 -16.34
N ALA A 147 9.58 1.46 -15.19
CA ALA A 147 9.03 1.95 -13.93
C ALA A 147 10.08 2.70 -13.10
N ILE A 148 9.67 3.75 -12.41
CA ILE A 148 10.53 4.58 -11.55
C ILE A 148 10.29 4.25 -10.07
N VAL A 149 11.36 4.25 -9.28
CA VAL A 149 11.27 4.06 -7.82
C VAL A 149 10.66 5.30 -7.17
N ALA A 150 9.47 5.13 -6.58
CA ALA A 150 8.74 6.18 -5.88
C ALA A 150 9.10 6.24 -4.38
N ASP A 151 9.26 5.07 -3.76
CA ASP A 151 9.64 4.90 -2.35
C ASP A 151 10.54 3.66 -2.17
N THR A 152 11.47 3.72 -1.24
CA THR A 152 12.41 2.63 -0.93
C THR A 152 12.30 2.29 0.55
N ARG A 153 12.13 0.99 0.85
CA ARG A 153 12.26 0.43 2.20
C ARG A 153 13.53 -0.41 2.29
N THR A 154 13.86 -0.92 3.48
CA THR A 154 15.09 -1.70 3.71
C THR A 154 15.20 -2.89 2.74
N ASP A 155 14.12 -3.64 2.56
CA ASP A 155 14.13 -4.93 1.86
C ASP A 155 13.36 -4.93 0.53
N PHE A 156 12.59 -3.88 0.24
CA PHE A 156 11.73 -3.78 -0.95
C PHE A 156 11.52 -2.32 -1.36
N SER A 157 11.03 -2.11 -2.57
CA SER A 157 10.73 -0.77 -3.10
C SER A 157 9.40 -0.73 -3.82
N GLY A 158 8.77 0.45 -3.80
CA GLY A 158 7.57 0.78 -4.58
C GLY A 158 7.96 1.45 -5.89
N LEU A 159 7.47 0.91 -7.00
CA LEU A 159 7.70 1.37 -8.35
C LEU A 159 6.40 1.90 -8.95
N LEU A 160 6.50 2.97 -9.75
CA LEU A 160 5.41 3.50 -10.56
C LEU A 160 5.73 3.29 -12.05
N PRO A 161 4.85 2.65 -12.83
CA PRO A 161 5.02 2.53 -14.28
C PRO A 161 5.06 3.91 -14.95
N ILE A 162 6.06 4.16 -15.80
CA ILE A 162 6.21 5.41 -16.56
C ILE A 162 6.03 5.21 -18.07
N SER A 163 6.26 3.99 -18.58
CA SER A 163 5.94 3.64 -19.96
C SER A 163 5.67 2.13 -20.08
N GLN A 164 4.87 1.76 -21.07
CA GLN A 164 4.62 0.37 -21.43
C GLN A 164 5.04 0.15 -22.88
N SER A 165 5.68 -0.98 -23.15
CA SER A 165 6.09 -1.35 -24.51
C SER A 165 4.90 -1.74 -25.38
N ASN A 166 3.85 -2.30 -24.79
CA ASN A 166 2.58 -2.59 -25.46
C ASN A 166 1.42 -2.27 -24.49
N PRO A 167 0.45 -1.41 -24.89
CA PRO A 167 -0.71 -1.08 -24.04
C PRO A 167 -1.60 -2.27 -23.66
N GLU A 168 -1.61 -3.32 -24.47
CA GLU A 168 -2.36 -4.56 -24.19
C GLU A 168 -1.65 -5.46 -23.18
N GLU A 169 -0.36 -5.23 -22.93
CA GLU A 169 0.46 -6.11 -22.10
C GLU A 169 0.64 -5.58 -20.68
N GLN A 170 -0.15 -6.14 -19.76
CA GLN A 170 -0.06 -5.81 -18.34
C GLN A 170 1.17 -6.44 -17.67
N ILE A 171 1.73 -5.68 -16.73
CA ILE A 171 2.77 -6.14 -15.80
C ILE A 171 2.17 -7.20 -14.87
N ARG A 172 2.94 -8.24 -14.56
CA ARG A 172 2.50 -9.38 -13.75
C ARG A 172 3.45 -9.63 -12.58
N ILE A 173 2.90 -10.26 -11.54
CA ILE A 173 3.71 -10.83 -10.47
C ILE A 173 4.69 -11.85 -11.07
N GLY A 174 5.96 -11.75 -10.69
CA GLY A 174 7.05 -12.59 -11.19
C GLY A 174 7.85 -11.99 -12.35
N ASP A 175 7.39 -10.90 -12.97
CA ASP A 175 8.20 -10.15 -13.94
C ASP A 175 9.49 -9.64 -13.28
N VAL A 176 10.59 -9.59 -14.05
CA VAL A 176 11.92 -9.23 -13.55
C VAL A 176 12.16 -7.74 -13.74
N ALA A 177 12.50 -7.04 -12.67
CA ALA A 177 12.93 -5.65 -12.70
C ALA A 177 14.47 -5.60 -12.75
N THR A 178 15.00 -4.99 -13.81
CA THR A 178 16.43 -4.78 -14.02
C THR A 178 16.73 -3.27 -14.06
N VAL A 179 17.69 -2.81 -13.26
CA VAL A 179 18.02 -1.38 -13.20
C VAL A 179 18.52 -0.90 -14.56
N LYS A 180 17.95 0.22 -15.02
CA LYS A 180 18.37 0.87 -16.24
C LYS A 180 19.66 1.64 -15.96
N THR A 181 20.80 1.02 -16.22
CA THR A 181 22.09 1.70 -16.11
C THR A 181 22.19 2.69 -17.26
N SER A 182 22.00 3.98 -16.97
CA SER A 182 22.31 5.03 -17.93
C SER A 182 23.83 5.03 -18.11
N GLN A 183 24.32 4.46 -19.21
CA GLN A 183 25.70 4.73 -19.63
C GLN A 183 25.80 6.25 -19.87
N ARG A 184 26.76 6.87 -19.19
CA ARG A 184 27.14 8.26 -19.35
C ARG A 184 28.56 8.29 -19.86
#